data_AF-A0A7X5SC82-F1
#
_entry.id   AF-A0A7X5SC82-F1
#
_cell.length_a   1.000
_cell.length_b   1.000
_cell.length_c   1.000
_cell.angle_alpha   90.00
_cell.angle_beta   90.00
_cell.angle_gamma   90.00
#
_symmetry.space_group_name_H-M   'P 1'
#
loop_
_entity.id
_entity.type
_entity.pdbx_description
1 polymer ?
#
loop_
_entity_poly.entity_id
_entity_poly.type
_entity_poly.pdbx_seq_one_letter_code
_entity_poly.pdbx_strand_id
1 'polypeptide(L)'
;QWRDYDRIAASLPISVVAAEDQQFPVHHGFDLQAIEKARDHNARGGRVRGASTISQQVAKNVFLWQGRSWVRKGLEAWYTVLIELLWPKQRILEMYLNVAEFGDGVYGAQ
;
A
#
# COMPACT_ATOMS: atom_id res chain seq x y z
N GLN A 1 -0.21 -15.03 10.42
CA GLN A 1 -1.18 -16.08 10.01
C GLN A 1 -2.30 -15.38 9.25
N TRP A 2 -2.91 -16.02 8.24
CA TRP A 2 -4.03 -15.38 7.53
C TRP A 2 -5.23 -15.16 8.46
N ARG A 3 -5.84 -13.98 8.42
CA ARG A 3 -7.10 -13.65 9.07
C ARG A 3 -8.06 -12.97 8.11
N ASP A 4 -9.27 -13.49 8.09
CA ASP A 4 -10.38 -12.86 7.38
C ASP A 4 -10.67 -11.48 7.98
N TYR A 5 -11.12 -10.55 7.14
CA TYR A 5 -11.33 -9.15 7.52
C TYR A 5 -12.16 -8.98 8.81
N ASP A 6 -13.22 -9.78 8.98
CA ASP A 6 -14.13 -9.71 10.13
C ASP A 6 -13.50 -10.20 11.44
N ARG A 7 -12.34 -10.87 11.37
CA ARG A 7 -11.56 -11.33 12.52
C ARG A 7 -10.40 -10.39 12.87
N ILE A 8 -10.24 -9.30 12.12
CA ILE A 8 -9.28 -8.25 12.39
C ILE A 8 -9.93 -7.22 13.32
N ALA A 9 -9.19 -6.71 14.30
CA ALA A 9 -9.67 -5.65 15.17
C ALA A 9 -10.12 -4.44 14.34
N ALA A 10 -11.36 -3.97 14.55
CA ALA A 10 -11.97 -2.92 13.74
C ALA A 10 -11.17 -1.59 13.68
N SER A 11 -10.36 -1.32 14.70
CA SER A 11 -9.50 -0.12 14.76
C SER A 11 -8.28 -0.21 13.84
N LEU A 12 -7.84 -1.40 13.47
CA LEU A 12 -6.58 -1.61 12.76
C LEU A 12 -6.65 -1.21 11.28
N PRO A 13 -7.67 -1.60 10.49
CA PRO A 13 -7.85 -1.09 9.14
C PRO A 13 -7.88 0.45 9.09
N ILE A 14 -8.55 1.08 10.07
CA ILE A 14 -8.65 2.55 10.19
C ILE A 14 -7.28 3.16 10.49
N SER A 15 -6.54 2.59 11.44
CA SER A 15 -5.21 3.06 11.83
C SER A 15 -4.23 2.99 10.66
N VAL A 16 -4.26 1.89 9.89
CA VAL A 16 -3.41 1.70 8.71
C VAL A 16 -3.75 2.69 7.62
N VAL A 17 -5.03 2.86 7.28
CA VAL A 17 -5.46 3.87 6.30
C VAL A 17 -5.02 5.27 6.74
N ALA A 18 -5.19 5.62 8.02
CA ALA A 18 -4.79 6.93 8.52
C ALA A 18 -3.28 7.20 8.49
N ALA A 19 -2.47 6.15 8.71
CA ALA A 19 -1.01 6.25 8.78
C ALA A 19 -0.32 6.13 7.42
N GLU A 20 -0.78 5.21 6.57
CA GLU A 20 -0.11 4.82 5.32
C GLU A 20 -0.74 5.50 4.10
N ASP A 21 -2.06 5.68 4.08
CA ASP A 21 -2.79 6.04 2.85
C ASP A 21 -4.17 6.66 3.14
N GLN A 22 -4.18 7.93 3.54
CA GLN A 22 -5.38 8.63 4.01
C GLN A 22 -6.47 8.80 2.95
N GLN A 23 -6.11 8.69 1.66
CA GLN A 23 -7.04 8.80 0.54
C GLN A 23 -7.41 7.44 -0.04
N PHE A 24 -7.03 6.34 0.62
CA PHE A 24 -7.33 4.97 0.19
C PHE A 24 -8.79 4.72 -0.21
N PRO A 25 -9.81 5.21 0.52
CA PRO A 25 -11.20 4.97 0.16
C PRO A 25 -11.65 5.65 -1.14
N VAL A 26 -10.93 6.69 -1.58
CA VAL A 26 -11.38 7.58 -2.67
C VAL A 26 -10.53 7.48 -3.94
N HIS A 27 -9.25 7.13 -3.84
CA HIS A 27 -8.41 6.98 -5.04
C HIS A 27 -8.55 5.59 -5.68
N HIS A 28 -8.00 5.40 -6.89
CA HIS A 28 -8.00 4.11 -7.60
C HIS A 28 -6.56 3.60 -7.79
N GLY A 29 -5.92 3.21 -6.69
CA GLY A 29 -4.54 2.71 -6.67
C GLY A 29 -3.43 3.74 -6.62
N PHE A 30 -3.69 4.99 -7.01
CA PHE A 30 -2.68 6.05 -7.00
C PHE A 30 -3.23 7.32 -6.37
N ASP A 31 -2.55 7.83 -5.36
CA ASP A 31 -2.83 9.15 -4.78
C ASP A 31 -1.95 10.20 -5.46
N LEU A 32 -2.52 10.88 -6.46
CA LEU A 32 -1.84 11.96 -7.19
C LEU A 32 -1.45 13.13 -6.29
N GLN A 33 -2.25 13.43 -5.26
CA GLN A 33 -1.95 14.50 -4.32
C GLN A 33 -0.76 14.12 -3.43
N ALA A 34 -0.70 12.87 -2.96
CA ALA A 34 0.46 12.39 -2.21
C ALA A 34 1.72 12.37 -3.07
N ILE A 35 1.62 11.97 -4.35
CA ILE A 35 2.75 11.99 -5.29
C ILE A 35 3.27 13.43 -5.49
N GLU A 36 2.38 14.39 -5.70
CA GLU A 36 2.75 15.80 -5.86
C GLU A 36 3.39 16.36 -4.58
N LYS A 37 2.80 16.11 -3.41
CA LYS A 37 3.37 16.50 -2.11
C LYS A 37 4.75 15.89 -1.87
N ALA A 38 4.94 14.62 -2.22
CA ALA A 38 6.21 13.95 -2.10
C ALA A 38 7.25 14.51 -3.07
N ARG A 39 6.86 14.81 -4.33
CA ARG A 39 7.73 15.46 -5.32
C ARG A 39 8.20 16.82 -4.82
N ASP A 40 7.28 17.67 -4.37
CA ASP A 40 7.59 19.02 -3.91
C ASP A 40 8.45 19.00 -2.64
N HIS A 41 8.24 18.03 -1.75
CA HIS A 41 9.11 17.82 -0.60
C HIS A 41 10.52 17.38 -1.02
N ASN A 42 10.62 16.40 -1.93
CA ASN A 42 11.89 15.86 -2.39
C ASN A 42 12.70 16.89 -3.19
N ALA A 43 12.03 17.81 -3.91
CA ALA A 43 12.66 18.91 -4.63
C ALA A 43 13.33 19.93 -3.69
N ARG A 44 12.85 20.06 -2.44
CA ARG A 44 13.45 20.93 -1.42
C ARG A 44 14.68 20.31 -0.74
N GLY A 45 15.02 19.07 -1.08
CA GLY A 45 16.13 18.33 -0.50
C GLY A 45 15.82 17.74 0.88
N GLY A 46 16.75 16.94 1.41
CA GLY A 46 16.60 16.24 2.69
C GLY A 46 16.11 14.80 2.53
N ARG A 47 15.36 14.31 3.53
CA ARG A 47 14.92 12.92 3.56
C ARG A 47 13.85 12.66 2.50
N VAL A 48 14.13 11.75 1.57
CA VAL A 48 13.19 11.37 0.51
C VAL A 48 11.91 10.79 1.11
N ARG A 49 10.76 11.35 0.73
CA ARG A 49 9.43 10.82 1.04
C ARG A 49 8.89 10.00 -0.12
N GLY A 50 8.29 8.86 0.23
CA GLY A 50 7.49 8.04 -0.69
C GLY A 50 6.05 8.54 -0.78
N ALA A 51 5.33 8.01 -1.76
CA ALA A 51 3.89 8.25 -1.97
C ALA A 51 3.20 6.96 -2.45
N SER A 52 3.71 5.79 -2.03
CA SER A 52 3.12 4.51 -2.41
C SER A 52 1.83 4.27 -1.63
N THR A 53 0.73 4.01 -2.33
CA THR A 53 -0.58 3.66 -1.74
C THR A 53 -0.58 2.24 -1.17
N ILE A 54 -1.59 1.91 -0.37
CA ILE A 54 -1.83 0.55 0.13
C ILE A 54 -1.91 -0.45 -1.03
N SER A 55 -2.60 -0.11 -2.12
CA SER A 55 -2.74 -0.98 -3.30
C SER A 55 -1.40 -1.25 -3.99
N GLN A 56 -0.52 -0.24 -4.08
CA GLN A 56 0.84 -0.42 -4.58
C GLN A 56 1.69 -1.29 -3.65
N GLN A 57 1.50 -1.15 -2.33
CA GLN A 57 2.20 -1.98 -1.36
C GLN A 57 1.74 -3.45 -1.44
N VAL A 58 0.44 -3.71 -1.63
CA VAL A 58 -0.08 -5.06 -1.91
C VAL A 58 0.52 -5.61 -3.19
N ALA A 59 0.51 -4.85 -4.29
CA ALA A 59 1.09 -5.27 -5.56
C ALA A 59 2.58 -5.66 -5.41
N LYS A 60 3.34 -4.84 -4.67
CA LYS A 60 4.74 -5.07 -4.37
C LYS A 60 4.95 -6.35 -3.56
N ASN A 61 4.21 -6.55 -2.48
CA ASN A 61 4.48 -7.66 -1.55
C ASN A 61 3.92 -9.01 -2.03
N VAL A 62 2.82 -9.01 -2.81
CA VAL A 62 2.19 -10.24 -3.30
C VAL A 62 2.84 -10.74 -4.59
N PHE A 63 3.16 -9.85 -5.52
CA PHE A 63 3.55 -10.25 -6.89
C PHE A 63 5.02 -9.99 -7.23
N LEU A 64 5.73 -9.18 -6.43
CA LEU A 64 7.07 -8.71 -6.78
C LEU A 64 8.09 -9.05 -5.69
N TRP A 65 9.36 -8.93 -6.04
CA TRP A 65 10.49 -9.17 -5.14
C TRP A 65 11.01 -7.86 -4.52
N GLN A 66 11.81 -7.99 -3.47
CA GLN A 66 12.46 -6.85 -2.81
C GLN A 66 13.58 -6.26 -3.67
N GLY A 67 13.74 -4.93 -3.66
CA GLY A 67 14.81 -4.21 -4.38
C GLY A 67 14.33 -2.92 -5.06
N ARG A 68 15.24 -2.05 -5.50
CA ARG A 68 14.89 -0.80 -6.24
C ARG A 68 15.20 -0.97 -7.72
N SER A 69 14.16 -0.98 -8.56
CA SER A 69 14.28 -1.03 -10.03
C SER A 69 13.10 -0.31 -10.68
N TRP A 70 13.37 0.49 -11.72
CA TRP A 70 12.34 1.18 -12.48
C TRP A 70 11.42 0.22 -13.24
N VAL A 71 11.97 -0.88 -13.76
CA VAL A 71 11.17 -1.95 -14.39
C VAL A 71 10.22 -2.56 -13.37
N ARG A 72 10.73 -2.88 -12.17
CA ARG A 72 9.90 -3.39 -11.09
C ARG A 72 8.80 -2.41 -10.70
N LYS A 73 9.11 -1.10 -10.62
CA LYS A 73 8.11 -0.07 -10.31
C LYS A 73 7.05 0.05 -11.39
N GLY A 74 7.41 -0.16 -12.67
CA GLY A 74 6.44 -0.25 -13.77
C GLY A 74 5.49 -1.44 -13.62
N LEU A 75 6.03 -2.63 -13.29
CA LEU A 75 5.19 -3.81 -13.00
C LEU A 75 4.29 -3.60 -11.77
N GLU A 76 4.81 -2.94 -10.74
CA GLU A 76 4.03 -2.58 -9.55
C GLU A 76 2.82 -1.71 -9.93
N ALA A 77 3.02 -0.71 -10.80
CA ALA A 77 1.93 0.12 -11.30
C ALA A 77 0.92 -0.68 -12.12
N TRP A 78 1.37 -1.59 -13.00
CA TRP A 78 0.49 -2.47 -13.78
C TRP A 78 -0.38 -3.35 -12.88
N TYR A 79 0.22 -4.04 -11.90
CA TYR A 79 -0.54 -4.87 -10.96
C TYR A 79 -1.46 -4.04 -10.07
N THR A 80 -1.08 -2.82 -9.70
CA THR A 80 -1.94 -1.91 -8.92
C THR A 80 -3.26 -1.64 -9.66
N VAL A 81 -3.18 -1.38 -10.97
CA VAL A 81 -4.38 -1.17 -11.81
C VAL A 81 -5.25 -2.42 -11.83
N LEU A 82 -4.65 -3.61 -12.00
CA LEU A 82 -5.40 -4.87 -12.00
C LEU A 82 -6.08 -5.13 -10.65
N ILE A 83 -5.38 -4.87 -9.54
CA ILE A 83 -5.92 -5.05 -8.19
C ILE A 83 -7.12 -4.13 -7.97
N GLU A 84 -7.01 -2.85 -8.30
CA GLU A 84 -8.09 -1.87 -8.11
C GLU A 84 -9.29 -2.10 -9.03
N LEU A 85 -9.07 -2.72 -10.19
CA LEU A 85 -10.15 -3.12 -11.09
C LEU A 85 -10.90 -4.36 -10.60
N LEU A 86 -10.17 -5.34 -10.07
CA LEU A 86 -10.70 -6.67 -9.78
C LEU A 86 -11.15 -6.84 -8.32
N TRP A 87 -10.54 -6.12 -7.39
CA TRP A 87 -10.77 -6.30 -5.96
C TRP A 87 -11.46 -5.09 -5.33
N PRO A 88 -12.52 -5.30 -4.52
CA PRO A 88 -13.10 -4.22 -3.73
C PRO A 88 -12.10 -3.70 -2.69
N LYS A 89 -12.23 -2.43 -2.29
CA LYS A 89 -11.34 -1.78 -1.31
C LYS A 89 -11.13 -2.57 -0.02
N GLN A 90 -12.20 -3.18 0.49
CA GLN A 90 -12.13 -4.04 1.67
C GLN A 90 -11.18 -5.23 1.47
N ARG A 91 -11.23 -5.88 0.30
CA ARG A 91 -10.36 -7.02 -0.03
C ARG A 91 -8.90 -6.58 -0.17
N ILE A 92 -8.65 -5.42 -0.79
CA ILE A 92 -7.30 -4.86 -0.90
C ILE A 92 -6.73 -4.61 0.50
N LEU A 93 -7.52 -4.03 1.39
CA LEU A 93 -7.10 -3.73 2.76
C LEU A 93 -6.88 -5.01 3.58
N GLU A 94 -7.73 -6.02 3.43
CA GLU A 94 -7.52 -7.36 4.02
C GLU A 94 -6.20 -7.97 3.56
N MET A 95 -5.92 -7.94 2.25
CA MET A 95 -4.68 -8.46 1.68
C MET A 95 -3.47 -7.70 2.21
N TYR A 96 -3.54 -6.37 2.28
CA TYR A 96 -2.50 -5.55 2.90
C TYR A 96 -2.25 -5.96 4.34
N LEU A 97 -3.31 -6.04 5.15
CA LEU A 97 -3.21 -6.37 6.57
C LEU A 97 -2.68 -7.78 6.82
N ASN A 98 -2.76 -8.69 5.86
CA ASN A 98 -2.24 -10.05 5.98
C ASN A 98 -0.83 -10.24 5.42
N VAL A 99 -0.44 -9.42 4.44
CA VAL A 99 0.82 -9.58 3.69
C VAL A 99 1.86 -8.51 4.06
N ALA A 100 1.43 -7.37 4.60
CA ALA A 100 2.33 -6.34 5.06
C ALA A 100 3.19 -6.86 6.23
N GLU A 101 4.46 -6.49 6.18
CA GLU A 101 5.41 -6.74 7.26
C GLU A 101 5.33 -5.56 8.23
N PHE A 102 4.82 -5.81 9.44
CA PHE A 102 4.64 -4.79 10.48
C PHE A 102 5.86 -4.70 11.43
N GLY A 103 6.88 -5.53 11.21
CA GLY A 103 8.16 -5.57 11.95
C GLY A 103 9.01 -6.75 11.44
N ASP A 104 10.29 -6.84 11.84
CA ASP A 104 11.21 -7.90 11.37
C ASP A 104 10.60 -9.30 11.53
N GLY A 105 10.20 -9.92 10.41
CA GLY A 105 9.59 -11.26 10.42
C GLY A 105 8.14 -11.32 10.93
N VAL A 106 7.49 -10.18 11.21
CA VAL A 106 6.09 -10.12 11.64
C VAL A 106 5.22 -9.75 10.45
N TYR A 107 4.68 -10.78 9.81
CA TYR A 107 3.72 -10.65 8.71
C TYR A 107 2.30 -10.76 9.24
N GLY A 108 1.53 -9.71 8.96
CA GLY A 108 0.12 -9.66 9.28
C GLY A 108 -0.22 -8.96 10.60
N ALA A 109 -1.31 -8.21 10.56
CA ALA A 109 -2.11 -7.84 11.71
C ALA A 109 -2.51 -9.13 12.46
N GLN A 110 -2.07 -9.28 13.71
CA GLN A 110 -2.23 -10.55 14.44
C GLN A 110 -3.63 -11.13 14.45
#